data_AF-A0AB33C088-F1
#
_entry.id   AF-A0AB33C088-F1
#
_cell.length_a   1.000
_cell.length_b   1.000
_cell.length_c   1.000
_cell.angle_alpha   90.00
_cell.angle_beta   90.00
_cell.angle_gamma   90.00
#
_symmetry.space_group_name_H-M   'P 1'
#
loop_
_entity.id
_entity.type
_entity.pdbx_description
1 polymer ?
#
loop_
_entity_poly.entity_id
_entity_poly.type
_entity_poly.pdbx_seq_one_letter_code
_entity_poly.pdbx_strand_id
1 'polypeptide(L)' 'MFSLDELKQTRYFQDVREEGKLEGKLEGKLESVPRLLALGLTVEQIAQTLDLTVEKVREIPETH' A
#
# COMPACT_ATOMS: atom_id res chain seq x y z
N MET A 1 -21.18 28.64 6.35
CA MET A 1 -21.28 27.52 5.40
C MET A 1 -19.87 27.28 4.87
N PHE A 2 -19.14 26.29 5.41
CA PHE A 2 -17.85 25.88 4.83
C PHE A 2 -18.15 24.84 3.77
N SER A 3 -17.96 25.21 2.50
CA SER A 3 -18.19 24.32 1.37
C SER A 3 -16.93 23.49 1.11
N LEU A 4 -17.10 22.20 0.78
CA LEU A 4 -16.04 21.25 0.45
C LEU A 4 -15.09 21.72 -0.68
N ASP A 5 -15.45 22.79 -1.38
CA ASP A 5 -14.69 23.40 -2.46
C ASP A 5 -13.50 24.24 -1.96
N GLU A 6 -13.61 24.89 -0.80
CA GLU A 6 -12.50 25.67 -0.20
C GLU A 6 -11.39 24.76 0.36
N LEU A 7 -11.73 23.55 0.81
CA LEU A 7 -10.76 22.58 1.33
C LEU A 7 -9.87 21.96 0.25
N LYS A 8 -10.32 21.92 -1.02
CA LYS A 8 -9.52 21.38 -2.14
C LYS A 8 -8.43 22.35 -2.61
N GLN A 9 -8.53 23.64 -2.26
CA GLN A 9 -7.59 24.71 -2.63
C GLN A 9 -6.47 24.91 -1.61
N THR A 10 -6.59 24.36 -0.40
CA THR A 10 -5.55 24.42 0.62
C THR A 10 -4.42 23.44 0.27
N ARG A 11 -3.15 23.86 0.47
CA ARG A 11 -1.94 23.00 0.31
C ARG A 11 -2.12 21.58 0.88
N TYR A 12 -2.88 21.47 1.95
CA TYR A 12 -3.27 20.22 2.59
C TYR A 12 -3.86 19.16 1.65
N PHE A 13 -4.66 19.53 0.64
CA PHE A 13 -5.24 18.57 -0.30
C PHE A 13 -4.26 18.06 -1.36
N GLN A 14 -3.17 18.80 -1.62
CA GLN A 14 -2.07 18.32 -2.48
C GLN A 14 -1.20 17.33 -1.71
N ASP A 15 -0.82 17.68 -0.47
CA ASP A 15 -0.09 16.78 0.43
C ASP A 15 -0.85 15.47 0.66
N VAL A 16 -2.13 15.51 1.06
CA VAL A 16 -2.93 14.30 1.31
C VAL A 16 -3.12 13.43 0.06
N ARG A 17 -3.09 14.03 -1.13
CA ARG A 17 -3.26 13.28 -2.40
C ARG A 17 -1.95 12.66 -2.88
N GLU A 18 -0.80 13.24 -2.52
CA GLU A 18 0.51 12.64 -2.74
C GLU A 18 0.81 11.54 -1.71
N GLU A 19 0.50 11.80 -0.44
CA GLU A 19 0.61 10.81 0.65
C GLU A 19 -0.31 9.61 0.38
N GLY A 20 -1.59 9.84 0.08
CA GLY A 20 -2.54 8.75 -0.22
C GLY A 20 -2.21 7.95 -1.49
N LYS A 21 -1.46 8.54 -2.45
CA LYS A 21 -0.97 7.80 -3.63
C LYS A 21 0.23 6.92 -3.31
N LEU A 22 1.10 7.37 -2.41
CA LEU A 22 2.26 6.61 -1.96
C LEU A 22 1.83 5.49 -1.01
N GLU A 23 0.95 5.78 -0.06
CA GLU A 23 0.36 4.80 0.85
C GLU A 23 -0.46 3.77 0.08
N GLY A 24 -1.35 4.17 -0.82
CA GLY A 24 -2.15 3.22 -1.61
C GLY A 24 -1.32 2.32 -2.52
N LYS A 25 -0.14 2.76 -2.99
CA LYS A 25 0.79 1.90 -3.74
C LYS A 25 1.49 0.89 -2.83
N LEU A 26 1.90 1.30 -1.64
CA LEU A 26 2.52 0.41 -0.65
C LEU A 26 1.49 -0.58 -0.10
N GLU A 27 0.32 -0.11 0.31
CA GLU A 27 -0.80 -0.96 0.75
C GLU A 27 -1.24 -1.93 -0.35
N GLY A 28 -1.41 -1.49 -1.60
CA GLY A 28 -1.79 -2.41 -2.69
C GLY A 28 -0.74 -3.49 -2.98
N LYS A 29 0.54 -3.18 -2.81
CA LYS A 29 1.63 -4.17 -2.88
C LYS A 29 1.54 -5.15 -1.70
N LEU A 30 1.35 -4.64 -0.49
CA LEU A 30 1.27 -5.44 0.73
C LEU A 30 0.01 -6.31 0.79
N GLU A 31 -1.14 -5.82 0.33
CA GLU A 31 -2.39 -6.58 0.23
C GLU A 31 -2.31 -7.70 -0.84
N SER A 32 -1.41 -7.55 -1.81
CA SER A 32 -1.13 -8.60 -2.79
C SER A 32 -0.27 -9.74 -2.21
N VAL A 33 0.49 -9.50 -1.12
CA VAL A 33 1.32 -10.52 -0.46
C VAL A 33 0.53 -11.78 -0.08
N PRO A 34 -0.57 -11.72 0.70
CA PRO A 34 -1.31 -12.92 1.10
C PRO A 34 -1.93 -13.63 -0.11
N ARG A 35 -2.34 -12.90 -1.15
CA ARG A 35 -2.82 -13.49 -2.41
C ARG A 35 -1.72 -14.27 -3.13
N LEU A 36 -0.50 -13.76 -3.15
CA LEU A 36 0.65 -14.44 -3.77
C LEU A 36 1.10 -15.64 -2.94
N LEU A 37 1.08 -15.56 -1.61
CA LEU A 37 1.31 -16.70 -0.71
C LEU A 37 0.27 -17.80 -0.94
N ALA A 38 -1.00 -17.46 -1.07
CA ALA A 38 -2.08 -18.41 -1.37
C ALA A 38 -1.94 -19.08 -2.75
N LEU A 39 -1.24 -18.43 -3.70
CA LEU A 39 -0.87 -19.03 -4.99
C LEU A 39 0.34 -19.98 -4.90
N GLY A 40 0.94 -20.13 -3.72
CA GLY A 40 2.09 -21.00 -3.46
C GLY A 40 3.45 -20.36 -3.76
N LEU A 41 3.52 -19.03 -3.91
CA LEU A 41 4.79 -18.32 -4.05
C LEU A 41 5.50 -18.20 -2.70
N THR A 42 6.83 -18.24 -2.70
CA THR A 42 7.61 -18.05 -1.47
C THR A 42 7.74 -16.57 -1.10
N VAL A 43 7.94 -16.29 0.18
CA VAL A 43 8.18 -14.94 0.72
C VAL A 43 9.31 -14.22 -0.04
N GLU A 44 10.35 -14.94 -0.45
CA GLU A 44 11.48 -14.40 -1.21
C GLU A 44 11.11 -14.02 -2.65
N GLN A 45 10.25 -14.80 -3.31
CA GLN A 45 9.75 -14.48 -4.65
C GLN A 45 8.81 -13.28 -4.61
N ILE A 46 7.98 -13.19 -3.57
CA ILE A 46 7.05 -12.09 -3.35
C ILE A 46 7.81 -10.79 -3.07
N ALA A 47 8.84 -10.85 -2.21
CA ALA A 47 9.76 -9.76 -1.94
C ALA A 47 10.40 -9.23 -3.23
N GLN A 48 10.93 -10.12 -4.08
CA GLN A 48 11.51 -9.75 -5.38
C GLN A 48 10.47 -9.19 -6.37
N THR A 49 9.26 -9.74 -6.40
CA THR A 49 8.20 -9.33 -7.35
C THR A 49 7.62 -7.96 -6.99
N LEU A 50 7.50 -7.67 -5.70
CA LEU A 50 6.92 -6.42 -5.21
C LEU A 50 7.96 -5.33 -4.93
N ASP A 51 9.25 -5.62 -5.15
CA ASP A 51 10.39 -4.81 -4.71
C ASP A 51 10.26 -4.44 -3.22
N LEU A 52 9.95 -5.44 -2.39
CA LEU A 52 9.80 -5.33 -0.94
C LEU A 52 10.87 -6.16 -0.24
N THR A 53 11.19 -5.79 0.99
CA THR A 53 12.09 -6.58 1.83
C THR A 53 11.37 -7.82 2.36
N VAL A 54 12.08 -8.94 2.49
CA VAL A 54 11.54 -10.20 3.05
C VAL A 54 10.91 -9.98 4.42
N GLU A 55 11.49 -9.12 5.26
CA GLU A 55 10.92 -8.73 6.56
C GLU A 55 9.53 -8.13 6.42
N LYS A 56 9.33 -7.22 5.45
CA LYS A 56 8.05 -6.54 5.18
C LYS A 56 6.97 -7.55 4.76
N VAL A 57 7.35 -8.50 3.92
CA VAL A 57 6.45 -9.57 3.44
C VAL A 57 6.12 -10.55 4.57
N ARG A 58 7.07 -10.78 5.49
CA ARG A 58 6.92 -11.68 6.64
C ARG A 58 6.14 -11.05 7.81
N GLU A 59 6.11 -9.72 7.90
CA GLU A 59 5.22 -8.98 8.81
C GLU A 59 3.76 -9.00 8.36
N ILE A 60 3.48 -9.30 7.09
CA ILE A 60 2.10 -9.45 6.62
C ILE A 60 1.58 -10.81 7.10
N PRO A 61 0.60 -10.85 8.00
CA PRO A 61 0.02 -12.10 8.44
C PRO A 61 -0.66 -12.78 7.26
N GLU A 62 -0.45 -14.08 7.13
CA GLU A 62 -1.22 -14.94 6.25
C GLU A 62 -2.69 -14.77 6.62
N THR A 63 -3.46 -14.00 5.85
CA THR A 63 -4.92 -13.97 6.00
C THR A 63 -5.40 -15.36 5.59
N HIS A 64 -5.74 -16.15 6.60
CA HIS A 64 -6.35 -17.47 6.46
C HIS A 64 -7.79 -17.37 5.97
#